data_AF-A0A1Y5K3M2-F1
#
_entry.id   AF-A0A1Y5K3M2-F1
#
_cell.length_a   1.000
_cell.length_b   1.000
_cell.length_c   1.000
_cell.angle_alpha   90.00
_cell.angle_beta   90.00
_cell.angle_gamma   90.00
#
_symmetry.space_group_name_H-M   'P 1'
#
loop_
_entity.id
_entity.type
_entity.pdbx_description
1 polymer ?
#
loop_
_entity_poly.entity_id
_entity_poly.type
_entity_poly.pdbx_seq_one_letter_code
_entity_poly.pdbx_strand_id
1 'polypeptide(L)'
;MENIETAAPSETVETPIAEQAVTTENAAPSEEHVETKPEKTFTQSELNEIVQKRLDRDRESVSKKAAQEARDAYIAEQNYEWQGKPIKTEAEYKQALTEKALIEKYQEQGLPDEFVNEMVENKRFRQEYENDRKKTESEQKQQAEFKAFLDAFPDIKPDEIPPGVWEEVNKGTRLVDAYARHENKLLKDKLAEIEQGKQIEQQNELNAASSTGSVTGQGEGKPAFFTREQVKGMSQSETNKNWDAIQASMKQWT
;
A
#
# COMPACT_ATOMS: atom_id res chain seq x y z
N MET A 1 3.16 35.71 58.34
CA MET A 1 2.81 37.11 58.05
C MET A 1 2.99 37.30 56.56
N GLU A 2 1.94 37.80 55.91
CA GLU A 2 1.86 38.46 54.59
C GLU A 2 2.41 37.71 53.36
N ASN A 3 1.51 37.23 52.50
CA ASN A 3 0.91 37.89 51.32
C ASN A 3 1.88 38.00 50.13
N ILE A 4 1.62 37.22 49.07
CA ILE A 4 1.09 37.64 47.74
C ILE A 4 2.07 38.57 47.01
N GLU A 5 2.58 38.16 45.83
CA GLU A 5 2.16 38.74 44.54
C GLU A 5 2.94 38.13 43.36
N THR A 6 2.17 37.65 42.40
CA THR A 6 2.51 37.27 41.03
C THR A 6 3.12 38.42 40.23
N ALA A 7 4.09 38.15 39.35
CA ALA A 7 4.20 38.81 38.05
C ALA A 7 5.21 38.08 37.14
N ALA A 8 4.72 37.47 36.07
CA ALA A 8 5.43 37.48 34.79
C ALA A 8 4.95 38.73 34.03
N PRO A 9 5.82 39.35 33.23
CA PRO A 9 5.46 39.41 31.82
C PRO A 9 6.64 39.17 30.86
N SER A 10 6.23 38.62 29.71
CA SER A 10 6.92 38.48 28.44
C SER A 10 7.67 39.75 28.01
N GLU A 11 8.91 39.60 27.56
CA GLU A 11 9.56 40.56 26.66
C GLU A 11 10.27 39.80 25.54
N THR A 12 9.69 39.93 24.35
CA THR A 12 10.25 39.67 23.04
C THR A 12 11.55 40.45 22.86
N VAL A 13 12.65 39.78 22.51
CA VAL A 13 13.85 40.43 22.00
C VAL A 13 14.03 40.03 20.54
N GLU A 14 13.62 40.95 19.68
CA GLU A 14 14.04 41.07 18.29
C GLU A 14 15.56 41.11 18.23
N THR A 15 16.15 40.30 17.35
CA THR A 15 17.58 40.42 16.97
C THR A 15 17.64 40.97 15.55
N PRO A 16 18.45 42.01 15.28
CA PRO A 16 18.35 42.80 14.07
C PRO A 16 19.07 42.19 12.87
N ILE A 17 18.52 42.54 11.71
CA ILE A 17 18.99 42.32 10.34
C ILE A 17 20.30 43.09 10.09
N ALA A 18 21.29 42.41 9.51
CA ALA A 18 22.40 43.04 8.82
C ALA A 18 22.44 42.52 7.37
N GLU A 19 22.01 43.40 6.49
CA GLU A 19 22.00 43.33 5.04
C GLU A 19 23.41 43.62 4.50
N GLN A 20 23.90 42.82 3.53
CA GLN A 20 24.49 43.37 2.30
C GLN A 20 24.87 42.31 1.24
N ALA A 21 24.48 42.69 0.02
CA ALA A 21 25.13 42.49 -1.27
C ALA A 21 25.02 41.13 -1.99
N VAL A 22 23.93 41.07 -2.77
CA VAL A 22 23.77 40.48 -4.11
C VAL A 22 25.08 40.35 -4.90
N THR A 23 25.36 39.15 -5.38
CA THR A 23 26.03 38.94 -6.68
C THR A 23 25.28 37.83 -7.41
N THR A 24 24.70 38.19 -8.55
CA THR A 24 23.95 37.33 -9.45
C THR A 24 24.92 36.58 -10.36
N GLU A 25 24.95 35.25 -10.28
CA GLU A 25 25.48 34.42 -11.36
C GLU A 25 24.71 33.10 -11.46
N ASN A 26 23.70 33.13 -12.34
CA ASN A 26 23.25 32.07 -13.24
C ASN A 26 23.57 30.60 -12.83
N ALA A 27 22.67 29.96 -12.10
CA ALA A 27 22.56 28.50 -12.04
C ALA A 27 21.19 28.09 -12.61
N ALA A 28 21.24 27.24 -13.64
CA ALA A 28 20.09 26.67 -14.33
C ALA A 28 19.08 26.05 -13.35
N PRO A 29 17.76 26.07 -13.65
CA PRO A 29 16.77 25.44 -12.79
C PRO A 29 17.05 23.93 -12.77
N SER A 30 17.45 23.45 -11.61
CA SER A 30 17.54 22.02 -11.32
C SER A 30 16.10 21.51 -11.27
N GLU A 31 15.72 20.71 -12.26
CA GLU A 31 14.43 20.04 -12.29
C GLU A 31 14.32 19.13 -11.07
N GLU A 32 13.51 19.57 -10.11
CA GLU A 32 13.09 18.79 -8.96
C GLU A 32 12.25 17.63 -9.49
N HIS A 33 12.86 16.45 -9.57
CA HIS A 33 12.20 15.22 -9.98
C HIS A 33 11.22 14.81 -8.86
N VAL A 34 10.00 15.34 -8.92
CA VAL A 34 8.87 14.88 -8.10
C VAL A 34 8.55 13.48 -8.58
N GLU A 35 9.08 12.47 -7.89
CA GLU A 35 8.76 11.07 -8.12
C GLU A 35 7.30 10.82 -7.70
N THR A 36 6.38 11.06 -8.63
CA THR A 36 4.98 10.68 -8.48
C THR A 36 4.91 9.16 -8.44
N LYS A 37 4.77 8.59 -7.24
CA LYS A 37 4.42 7.18 -7.04
C LYS A 37 3.24 6.84 -7.98
N PRO A 38 3.28 5.76 -8.76
CA PRO A 38 2.12 5.35 -9.54
C PRO A 38 0.99 5.02 -8.55
N GLU A 39 0.03 5.93 -8.42
CA GLU A 39 -1.18 5.70 -7.66
C GLU A 39 -1.90 4.54 -8.34
N LYS A 40 -1.98 3.39 -7.65
CA LYS A 40 -2.90 2.33 -8.07
C LYS A 40 -4.31 2.90 -8.04
N THR A 41 -4.82 3.28 -9.20
CA THR A 41 -6.23 3.66 -9.36
C THR A 41 -7.06 2.39 -9.28
N PHE A 42 -7.67 2.16 -8.12
CA PHE A 42 -8.67 1.11 -7.97
C PHE A 42 -9.95 1.53 -8.67
N THR A 43 -10.61 0.59 -9.35
CA THR A 43 -11.99 0.80 -9.79
C THR A 43 -12.91 0.92 -8.57
N GLN A 44 -14.03 1.63 -8.72
CA GLN A 44 -15.02 1.76 -7.65
C GLN A 44 -15.52 0.38 -7.16
N SER A 45 -15.61 -0.61 -8.06
CA SER A 45 -15.95 -2.00 -7.73
C SER A 45 -14.89 -2.67 -6.85
N GLU A 46 -13.60 -2.50 -7.16
CA GLU A 46 -12.51 -3.07 -6.37
C GLU A 46 -12.43 -2.42 -4.99
N LEU A 47 -12.63 -1.09 -4.90
CA LEU A 47 -12.71 -0.39 -3.63
C LEU A 47 -13.87 -0.92 -2.76
N ASN A 48 -15.06 -1.06 -3.35
CA ASN A 48 -16.22 -1.59 -2.64
C ASN A 48 -15.98 -3.02 -2.15
N GLU A 49 -15.33 -3.87 -2.97
CA GLU A 49 -15.00 -5.25 -2.58
C GLU A 49 -13.98 -5.29 -1.43
N ILE A 50 -12.94 -4.46 -1.47
CA ILE A 50 -11.94 -4.37 -0.39
C ILE A 50 -12.60 -3.89 0.92
N VAL A 51 -13.45 -2.87 0.85
CA VAL A 51 -14.19 -2.35 2.00
C VAL A 51 -15.10 -3.43 2.57
N GLN A 52 -15.84 -4.14 1.73
CA GLN A 52 -16.72 -5.22 2.16
C GLN A 52 -15.94 -6.35 2.85
N LYS A 53 -14.82 -6.79 2.26
CA LYS A 53 -13.96 -7.84 2.86
C LYS A 53 -13.40 -7.44 4.23
N ARG A 54 -13.02 -6.17 4.42
CA ARG A 54 -12.58 -5.67 5.73
C ARG A 54 -13.74 -5.64 6.72
N LEU A 55 -14.88 -5.09 6.31
CA LEU A 55 -16.07 -5.00 7.15
C LEU A 55 -16.55 -6.39 7.61
N ASP A 56 -16.54 -7.39 6.73
CA ASP A 56 -16.93 -8.75 7.06
C ASP A 56 -15.94 -9.39 8.04
N ARG A 57 -14.63 -9.21 7.85
CA ARG A 57 -13.60 -9.68 8.78
C ARG A 57 -13.73 -9.02 10.15
N ASP A 58 -13.93 -7.71 10.17
CA ASP A 58 -14.09 -6.94 11.40
C ASP A 58 -15.35 -7.40 12.14
N ARG A 59 -16.47 -7.56 11.43
CA ARG A 59 -17.71 -8.12 11.98
C ARG A 59 -17.52 -9.53 12.53
N GLU A 60 -16.80 -10.39 11.82
CA GLU A 60 -16.49 -11.75 12.29
C GLU A 60 -15.63 -11.70 13.56
N SER A 61 -14.60 -10.85 13.61
CA SER A 61 -13.73 -10.71 14.78
C SER A 61 -14.50 -10.18 16.01
N VAL A 62 -15.35 -9.17 15.82
CA VAL A 62 -16.19 -8.58 16.86
C VAL A 62 -17.21 -9.60 17.35
N SER A 63 -17.88 -10.31 16.44
CA SER A 63 -18.86 -11.33 16.83
C SER A 63 -18.24 -12.50 17.59
N LYS A 64 -17.04 -12.97 17.19
CA LYS A 64 -16.27 -13.97 17.94
C LYS A 64 -15.89 -13.48 19.32
N LYS A 65 -15.39 -12.24 19.44
CA LYS A 65 -15.03 -11.63 20.71
C LYS A 65 -16.25 -11.50 21.62
N ALA A 66 -17.35 -10.97 21.12
CA ALA A 66 -18.61 -10.85 21.86
C ALA A 66 -19.16 -12.21 22.29
N ALA A 67 -19.05 -13.24 21.44
CA ALA A 67 -19.46 -14.60 21.78
C ALA A 67 -18.57 -15.19 22.89
N GLN A 68 -17.25 -14.94 22.87
CA GLN A 68 -16.34 -15.37 23.93
C GLN A 68 -16.65 -14.65 25.25
N GLU A 69 -16.81 -13.33 25.20
CA GLU A 69 -17.17 -12.51 26.37
C GLU A 69 -18.51 -12.95 26.97
N ALA A 70 -19.51 -13.30 26.14
CA ALA A 70 -20.78 -13.83 26.61
C ALA A 70 -20.63 -15.19 27.31
N ARG A 71 -19.74 -16.07 26.82
CA ARG A 71 -19.45 -17.35 27.49
C ARG A 71 -18.72 -17.15 28.81
N ASP A 72 -17.74 -16.26 28.84
CA ASP A 72 -16.99 -15.94 30.04
C ASP A 72 -17.91 -15.28 31.08
N ALA A 73 -18.78 -14.33 30.65
CA ALA A 73 -19.79 -13.72 31.51
C ALA A 73 -20.76 -14.77 32.08
N TYR A 74 -21.27 -15.67 31.25
CA TYR A 74 -22.13 -16.77 31.70
C TYR A 74 -21.43 -17.64 32.75
N ILE A 75 -20.16 -18.00 32.54
CA ILE A 75 -19.37 -18.80 33.50
C ILE A 75 -19.12 -18.05 34.80
N ALA A 76 -18.79 -16.76 34.72
CA ALA A 76 -18.64 -15.90 35.89
C ALA A 76 -19.93 -15.80 36.71
N GLU A 77 -21.10 -15.73 36.04
CA GLU A 77 -22.42 -15.72 36.70
C GLU A 77 -22.74 -17.05 37.41
N GLN A 78 -22.22 -18.18 36.93
CA GLN A 78 -22.46 -19.48 37.57
C GLN A 78 -21.70 -19.65 38.89
N ASN A 79 -20.77 -18.74 39.24
CA ASN A 79 -19.94 -18.83 40.44
C ASN A 79 -19.25 -20.19 40.59
N TYR A 80 -18.76 -20.77 39.48
CA TYR A 80 -17.99 -22.00 39.54
C TYR A 80 -16.71 -21.79 40.35
N GLU A 81 -16.34 -22.81 41.11
CA GLU A 81 -15.13 -22.81 41.92
C GLU A 81 -14.33 -24.08 41.67
N TRP A 82 -13.01 -23.94 41.56
CA TRP A 82 -12.08 -25.04 41.47
C TRP A 82 -10.88 -24.79 42.38
N GLN A 83 -10.59 -25.75 43.26
CA GLN A 83 -9.50 -25.66 44.23
C GLN A 83 -9.48 -24.36 45.05
N GLY A 84 -10.64 -23.90 45.53
CA GLY A 84 -10.73 -22.67 46.33
C GLY A 84 -10.77 -21.38 45.51
N LYS A 85 -10.73 -21.47 44.17
CA LYS A 85 -10.60 -20.30 43.27
C LYS A 85 -11.82 -20.16 42.36
N PRO A 86 -12.39 -18.95 42.24
CA PRO A 86 -13.50 -18.71 41.33
C PRO A 86 -13.03 -18.81 39.87
N ILE A 87 -13.79 -19.53 39.05
CA ILE A 87 -13.60 -19.67 37.61
C ILE A 87 -14.45 -18.60 36.92
N LYS A 88 -13.83 -17.78 36.07
CA LYS A 88 -14.53 -16.68 35.38
C LYS A 88 -14.48 -16.77 33.86
N THR A 89 -13.63 -17.63 33.32
CA THR A 89 -13.47 -17.76 31.87
C THR A 89 -13.72 -19.19 31.39
N GLU A 90 -14.10 -19.33 30.13
CA GLU A 90 -14.26 -20.63 29.49
C GLU A 90 -12.95 -21.43 29.46
N ALA A 91 -11.81 -20.74 29.33
CA ALA A 91 -10.50 -21.36 29.37
C ALA A 91 -10.20 -21.99 30.74
N GLU A 92 -10.40 -21.25 31.82
CA GLU A 92 -10.24 -21.74 33.20
C GLU A 92 -11.21 -22.89 33.50
N TYR A 93 -12.46 -22.78 33.03
CA TYR A 93 -13.46 -23.83 33.21
C TYR A 93 -13.07 -25.13 32.53
N LYS A 94 -12.64 -25.07 31.27
CA LYS A 94 -12.14 -26.23 30.53
C LYS A 94 -10.92 -26.82 31.22
N GLN A 95 -10.00 -25.98 31.69
CA GLN A 95 -8.82 -26.43 32.41
C GLN A 95 -9.23 -27.19 33.69
N ALA A 96 -10.13 -26.64 34.51
CA ALA A 96 -10.65 -27.30 35.70
C ALA A 96 -11.29 -28.67 35.38
N LEU A 97 -12.04 -28.80 34.29
CA LEU A 97 -12.57 -30.09 33.84
C LEU A 97 -11.45 -31.08 33.47
N THR A 98 -10.40 -30.62 32.79
CA THR A 98 -9.26 -31.49 32.46
C THR A 98 -8.48 -31.93 33.70
N GLU A 99 -8.31 -31.04 34.67
CA GLU A 99 -7.65 -31.35 35.94
C GLU A 99 -8.50 -32.32 36.76
N LYS A 100 -9.82 -32.12 36.83
CA LYS A 100 -10.76 -33.04 37.49
C LYS A 100 -10.70 -34.44 36.90
N ALA A 101 -10.77 -34.57 35.58
CA ALA A 101 -10.68 -35.86 34.90
C ALA A 101 -9.32 -36.55 35.12
N LEU A 102 -8.25 -35.76 35.27
CA LEU A 102 -6.92 -36.28 35.56
C LEU A 102 -6.80 -36.77 37.01
N ILE A 103 -7.37 -36.02 37.95
CA ILE A 103 -7.46 -36.42 39.37
C ILE A 103 -8.20 -37.74 39.49
N GLU A 104 -9.41 -37.82 38.91
CA GLU A 104 -10.24 -39.03 38.92
C GLU A 104 -9.47 -40.23 38.37
N LYS A 105 -8.81 -40.06 37.21
CA LYS A 105 -7.98 -41.11 36.60
C LYS A 105 -6.87 -41.61 37.52
N TYR A 106 -6.20 -40.74 38.26
CA TYR A 106 -5.11 -41.15 39.16
C TYR A 106 -5.62 -41.74 40.47
N GLN A 107 -6.75 -41.24 40.99
CA GLN A 107 -7.42 -41.81 42.15
C GLN A 107 -7.92 -43.23 41.88
N GLU A 108 -8.47 -43.49 40.68
CA GLU A 108 -8.85 -44.85 40.24
C GLU A 108 -7.67 -45.83 40.21
N GLN A 109 -6.44 -45.33 40.01
CA GLN A 109 -5.21 -46.12 40.02
C GLN A 109 -4.71 -46.41 41.45
N GLY A 110 -5.44 -45.95 42.48
CA GLY A 110 -5.05 -46.13 43.88
C GLY A 110 -3.86 -45.26 44.30
N LEU A 111 -3.58 -44.18 43.57
CA LEU A 111 -2.51 -43.25 43.93
C LEU A 111 -2.94 -42.38 45.12
N PRO A 112 -2.05 -42.11 46.09
CA PRO A 112 -2.34 -41.21 47.20
C PRO A 112 -2.70 -39.79 46.72
N ASP A 113 -3.66 -39.14 47.38
CA ASP A 113 -4.16 -37.80 46.99
C ASP A 113 -3.04 -36.75 46.87
N GLU A 114 -2.04 -36.79 47.76
CA GLU A 114 -0.87 -35.89 47.70
C GLU A 114 -0.11 -36.04 46.37
N PHE A 115 0.11 -37.26 45.92
CA PHE A 115 0.78 -37.55 44.66
C PHE A 115 -0.07 -37.17 43.45
N VAL A 116 -1.39 -37.35 43.53
CA VAL A 116 -2.33 -36.93 42.48
C VAL A 116 -2.28 -35.41 42.29
N ASN A 117 -2.32 -34.66 43.39
CA ASN A 117 -2.23 -33.19 43.37
C ASN A 117 -0.91 -32.73 42.75
N GLU A 118 0.21 -33.32 43.17
CA GLU A 118 1.53 -33.00 42.61
C GLU A 118 1.60 -33.25 41.09
N MET A 119 1.04 -34.37 40.61
CA MET A 119 1.03 -34.70 39.18
C MET A 119 0.20 -33.71 38.35
N VAL A 120 -0.95 -33.29 38.87
CA VAL A 120 -1.83 -32.31 38.22
C VAL A 120 -1.15 -30.94 38.17
N GLU A 121 -0.56 -30.49 39.28
CA GLU A 121 0.20 -29.25 39.35
C GLU A 121 1.41 -29.26 38.42
N ASN A 122 2.18 -30.34 38.40
CA ASN A 122 3.32 -30.50 37.49
C ASN A 122 2.89 -30.44 36.02
N LYS A 123 1.75 -31.03 35.67
CA LYS A 123 1.23 -30.97 34.30
C LYS A 123 0.81 -29.56 33.93
N ARG A 124 0.10 -28.84 34.82
CA ARG A 124 -0.27 -27.44 34.61
C ARG A 124 0.97 -26.57 34.42
N PHE A 125 1.93 -26.69 35.33
CA PHE A 125 3.18 -25.93 35.28
C PHE A 125 3.94 -26.17 33.98
N ARG A 126 4.07 -27.42 33.53
CA ARG A 126 4.71 -27.74 32.25
C ARG A 126 3.97 -27.12 31.07
N GLN A 127 2.64 -27.16 31.06
CA GLN A 127 1.86 -26.55 29.98
C GLN A 127 2.02 -25.04 29.94
N GLU A 128 1.96 -24.37 31.10
CA GLU A 128 2.17 -22.94 31.21
C GLU A 128 3.58 -22.54 30.78
N TYR A 129 4.60 -23.25 31.27
CA TYR A 129 5.99 -23.05 30.88
C TYR A 129 6.20 -23.21 29.37
N GLU A 130 5.63 -24.27 28.77
CA GLU A 130 5.72 -24.50 27.32
C GLU A 130 5.02 -23.39 26.50
N ASN A 131 3.86 -22.92 26.98
CA ASN A 131 3.13 -21.83 26.34
C ASN A 131 3.90 -20.51 26.44
N ASP A 132 4.43 -20.20 27.62
CA ASP A 132 5.23 -19.00 27.85
C ASP A 132 6.54 -19.02 27.05
N ARG A 133 7.20 -20.18 27.00
CA ARG A 133 8.39 -20.38 26.17
C ARG A 133 8.07 -20.15 24.69
N LYS A 134 6.99 -20.75 24.16
CA LYS A 134 6.58 -20.55 22.76
C LYS A 134 6.21 -19.11 22.46
N LYS A 135 5.53 -18.44 23.39
CA LYS A 135 5.16 -17.03 23.27
C LYS A 135 6.43 -16.17 23.20
N THR A 136 7.33 -16.35 24.15
CA THR A 136 8.62 -15.65 24.21
C THR A 136 9.45 -15.91 22.96
N GLU A 137 9.55 -17.16 22.51
CA GLU A 137 10.27 -17.54 21.29
C GLU A 137 9.66 -16.88 20.05
N SER A 138 8.33 -16.86 19.94
CA SER A 138 7.62 -16.19 18.85
C SER A 138 7.88 -14.68 18.86
N GLU A 139 7.79 -14.03 20.03
CA GLU A 139 8.05 -12.60 20.18
C GLU A 139 9.50 -12.25 19.83
N GLN A 140 10.47 -13.04 20.32
CA GLN A 140 11.88 -12.88 19.99
C GLN A 140 12.14 -13.06 18.49
N LYS A 141 11.51 -14.07 17.86
CA LYS A 141 11.62 -14.29 16.42
C LYS A 141 11.05 -13.13 15.62
N GLN A 142 9.89 -12.60 16.00
CA GLN A 142 9.28 -11.44 15.35
C GLN A 142 10.17 -10.19 15.50
N GLN A 143 10.70 -9.94 16.70
CA GLN A 143 11.63 -8.83 16.93
C GLN A 143 12.92 -8.97 16.12
N ALA A 144 13.48 -10.18 16.02
CA ALA A 144 14.68 -10.44 15.24
C ALA A 144 14.45 -10.24 13.73
N GLU A 145 13.32 -10.72 13.20
CA GLU A 145 12.93 -10.51 11.80
C GLU A 145 12.70 -9.02 11.49
N PHE A 146 12.03 -8.30 12.39
CA PHE A 146 11.80 -6.87 12.23
C PHE A 146 13.09 -6.06 12.33
N LYS A 147 13.99 -6.40 13.25
CA LYS A 147 15.32 -5.78 13.33
C LYS A 147 16.11 -6.01 12.03
N ALA A 148 16.13 -7.25 11.53
CA ALA A 148 16.81 -7.57 10.27
C ALA A 148 16.24 -6.77 9.09
N PHE A 149 14.94 -6.48 9.10
CA PHE A 149 14.30 -5.60 8.13
C PHE A 149 14.80 -4.16 8.24
N LEU A 150 14.82 -3.56 9.44
CA LEU A 150 15.32 -2.20 9.63
C LEU A 150 16.82 -2.06 9.30
N ASP A 151 17.61 -3.10 9.57
CA ASP A 151 19.04 -3.13 9.22
C ASP A 151 19.24 -3.16 7.69
N ALA A 152 18.36 -3.84 6.94
CA ALA A 152 18.45 -3.95 5.47
C ALA A 152 17.82 -2.76 4.73
N PHE A 153 16.74 -2.20 5.29
CA PHE A 153 15.95 -1.12 4.70
C PHE A 153 15.76 0.02 5.72
N PRO A 154 16.84 0.76 6.04
CA PRO A 154 16.83 1.76 7.11
C PRO A 154 15.90 2.96 6.82
N ASP A 155 15.65 3.24 5.55
CA ASP A 155 14.83 4.40 5.13
C ASP A 155 13.32 4.11 5.13
N ILE A 156 12.92 2.84 5.29
CA ILE A 156 11.52 2.42 5.18
C ILE A 156 10.87 2.36 6.55
N LYS A 157 9.76 3.08 6.72
CA LYS A 157 9.01 3.04 7.99
C LYS A 157 8.03 1.86 8.02
N PRO A 158 7.64 1.36 9.20
CA PRO A 158 6.75 0.19 9.32
C PRO A 158 5.37 0.38 8.67
N ASP A 159 4.87 1.62 8.69
CA ASP A 159 3.62 2.06 8.07
C ASP A 159 3.68 2.12 6.54
N GLU A 160 4.88 2.14 5.96
CA GLU A 160 5.09 2.14 4.50
C GLU A 160 5.18 0.72 3.93
N ILE A 161 5.23 -0.31 4.78
CA ILE A 161 5.30 -1.71 4.36
C ILE A 161 3.96 -2.11 3.70
N PRO A 162 3.94 -2.44 2.41
CA PRO A 162 2.70 -2.75 1.70
C PRO A 162 2.00 -4.00 2.24
N PRO A 163 0.65 -4.08 2.21
CA PRO A 163 -0.11 -5.23 2.69
C PRO A 163 0.31 -6.57 2.06
N GLY A 164 0.69 -6.56 0.78
CA GLY A 164 1.14 -7.77 0.07
C GLY A 164 2.43 -8.37 0.64
N VAL A 165 3.30 -7.55 1.26
CA VAL A 165 4.49 -8.04 1.95
C VAL A 165 4.09 -8.83 3.19
N TRP A 166 3.15 -8.30 3.98
CA TRP A 166 2.61 -8.98 5.16
C TRP A 166 1.88 -10.28 4.83
N GLU A 167 1.20 -10.34 3.69
CA GLU A 167 0.60 -11.60 3.21
C GLU A 167 1.65 -12.68 2.94
N GLU A 168 2.78 -12.33 2.31
CA GLU A 168 3.89 -13.26 2.09
C GLU A 168 4.58 -13.68 3.41
N VAL A 169 4.67 -12.76 4.37
CA VAL A 169 5.17 -13.07 5.73
C VAL A 169 4.24 -14.04 6.45
N ASN A 170 2.93 -13.84 6.35
CA ASN A 170 1.93 -14.76 6.91
C ASN A 170 1.97 -16.16 6.26
N LYS A 171 2.51 -16.27 5.04
CA LYS A 171 2.77 -17.57 4.37
C LYS A 171 4.09 -18.22 4.80
N GLY A 172 4.88 -17.55 5.65
CA GLY A 172 6.16 -18.05 6.17
C GLY A 172 7.41 -17.49 5.49
N THR A 173 7.27 -16.48 4.62
CA THR A 173 8.42 -15.77 4.05
C THR A 173 9.02 -14.80 5.09
N ARG A 174 10.33 -14.59 5.06
CA ARG A 174 10.99 -13.60 5.91
C ARG A 174 10.61 -12.19 5.47
N LEU A 175 10.52 -11.25 6.43
CA LEU A 175 10.07 -9.88 6.13
C LEU A 175 10.99 -9.17 5.12
N VAL A 176 12.30 -9.34 5.29
CA VAL A 176 13.34 -8.83 4.38
C VAL A 176 13.13 -9.36 2.96
N ASP A 177 12.96 -10.67 2.80
CA ASP A 177 12.84 -11.31 1.49
C ASP A 177 11.54 -10.91 0.77
N ALA A 178 10.44 -10.85 1.53
CA ALA A 178 9.14 -10.43 1.00
C ALA A 178 9.19 -8.99 0.50
N TYR A 179 9.82 -8.08 1.26
CA TYR A 179 9.97 -6.69 0.86
C TYR A 179 10.93 -6.54 -0.33
N ALA A 180 12.08 -7.23 -0.31
CA ALA A 180 13.03 -7.21 -1.42
C ALA A 180 12.38 -7.64 -2.75
N ARG A 181 11.49 -8.63 -2.73
CA ARG A 181 10.73 -9.04 -3.93
C ARG A 181 9.77 -7.95 -4.38
N HIS A 182 9.09 -7.29 -3.45
CA HIS A 182 8.18 -6.19 -3.75
C HIS A 182 8.93 -5.00 -4.37
N GLU A 183 10.04 -4.57 -3.77
CA GLU A 183 10.88 -3.50 -4.30
C GLU A 183 11.44 -3.85 -5.68
N ASN A 184 11.96 -5.06 -5.87
CA ASN A 184 12.42 -5.52 -7.18
C ASN A 184 11.32 -5.48 -8.24
N LYS A 185 10.06 -5.76 -7.87
CA LYS A 185 8.93 -5.64 -8.77
C LYS A 185 8.70 -4.17 -9.14
N LEU A 186 8.67 -3.27 -8.16
CA LEU A 186 8.53 -1.83 -8.41
C LEU A 186 9.63 -1.29 -9.32
N LEU A 187 10.88 -1.69 -9.09
CA LEU A 187 12.02 -1.28 -9.91
C LEU A 187 11.87 -1.79 -11.35
N LYS A 188 11.44 -3.04 -11.55
CA LYS A 188 11.18 -3.58 -12.89
C LYS A 188 10.05 -2.84 -13.61
N ASP A 189 8.97 -2.55 -12.89
CA ASP A 189 7.84 -1.82 -13.45
C ASP A 189 8.27 -0.40 -13.87
N LYS A 190 9.06 0.30 -13.03
CA LYS A 190 9.65 1.62 -13.36
C LYS A 190 10.59 1.56 -14.55
N LEU A 191 11.47 0.56 -14.63
CA LEU A 191 12.38 0.39 -15.76
C LEU A 191 11.61 0.17 -17.07
N ALA A 192 10.56 -0.66 -17.04
CA ALA A 192 9.72 -0.90 -18.21
C ALA A 192 9.01 0.38 -18.67
N GLU A 193 8.52 1.21 -17.74
CA GLU A 193 7.91 2.50 -18.05
C GLU A 193 8.91 3.48 -18.70
N ILE A 194 10.12 3.59 -18.15
CA ILE A 194 11.19 4.42 -18.73
C ILE A 194 11.58 3.93 -20.13
N GLU A 195 11.76 2.62 -20.31
CA GLU A 195 12.10 2.03 -21.61
C GLU A 195 11.00 2.29 -22.65
N GLN A 196 9.74 2.16 -22.25
CA GLN A 196 8.60 2.45 -23.11
C GLN A 196 8.54 3.93 -23.49
N GLY A 197 8.74 4.84 -22.54
CA GLY A 197 8.81 6.28 -22.78
C GLY A 197 9.90 6.63 -23.79
N LYS A 198 11.10 6.07 -23.60
CA LYS A 198 12.23 6.25 -24.52
C LYS A 198 11.95 5.72 -25.93
N GLN A 199 11.26 4.57 -26.07
CA GLN A 199 10.88 4.04 -27.38
C GLN A 199 9.88 4.96 -28.09
N ILE A 200 8.91 5.51 -27.35
CA ILE A 200 7.93 6.46 -27.91
C ILE A 200 8.65 7.74 -28.38
N GLU A 201 9.55 8.29 -27.57
CA GLU A 201 10.37 9.46 -27.94
C GLU A 201 11.20 9.19 -29.19
N GLN A 202 11.93 8.08 -29.24
CA GLN A 202 12.71 7.69 -30.42
C GLN A 202 11.83 7.53 -31.66
N GLN A 203 10.65 6.92 -31.53
CA GLN A 203 9.73 6.79 -32.65
C GLN A 203 9.18 8.15 -33.10
N ASN A 204 8.91 9.06 -32.17
CA ASN A 204 8.46 10.42 -32.47
C ASN A 204 9.56 11.23 -33.17
N GLU A 205 10.81 11.12 -32.72
CA GLU A 205 11.97 11.72 -33.38
C GLU A 205 12.19 11.16 -34.79
N LEU A 206 12.11 9.83 -34.96
CA LEU A 206 12.19 9.18 -36.27
C LEU A 206 11.05 9.60 -37.18
N ASN A 207 9.82 9.68 -36.66
CA ASN A 207 8.67 10.17 -37.40
C ASN A 207 8.86 11.65 -37.78
N ALA A 208 9.36 12.50 -36.88
CA ALA A 208 9.64 13.91 -37.16
C ALA A 208 10.76 14.09 -38.19
N ALA A 209 11.85 13.31 -38.08
CA ALA A 209 12.97 13.32 -39.01
C ALA A 209 12.59 12.74 -40.38
N SER A 210 11.73 11.73 -40.43
CA SER A 210 11.17 11.17 -41.68
C SER A 210 10.06 12.05 -42.26
N SER A 211 9.45 12.89 -41.43
CA SER A 211 8.52 13.94 -41.81
C SER A 211 9.24 15.21 -42.32
N THR A 212 10.44 15.08 -42.89
CA THR A 212 10.94 16.02 -43.90
C THR A 212 10.17 15.81 -45.20
N GLY A 213 8.94 16.32 -45.24
CA GLY A 213 8.07 16.13 -46.41
C GLY A 213 6.75 16.88 -46.40
N SER A 214 6.57 17.90 -45.55
CA SER A 214 5.41 18.79 -45.72
C SER A 214 5.72 20.23 -45.28
N VAL A 215 5.71 21.10 -46.30
CA VAL A 215 5.61 22.56 -46.26
C VAL A 215 6.89 23.36 -45.92
N THR A 216 7.92 23.20 -46.76
CA THR A 216 8.56 24.42 -47.31
C THR A 216 7.73 24.80 -48.54
N GLY A 217 7.16 25.99 -48.53
CA GLY A 217 6.20 26.44 -49.54
C GLY A 217 6.72 26.30 -50.97
N GLN A 218 6.17 25.34 -51.69
CA GLN A 218 5.88 25.43 -53.11
C GLN A 218 4.72 24.48 -53.35
N GLY A 219 3.50 25.00 -53.21
CA GLY A 219 2.34 24.27 -53.68
C GLY A 219 2.60 23.87 -55.12
N GLU A 220 2.47 22.59 -55.43
CA GLU A 220 2.15 22.16 -56.78
C GLU A 220 0.96 23.01 -57.20
N GLY A 221 1.25 24.01 -58.03
CA GLY A 221 0.31 25.07 -58.35
C GLY A 221 -0.94 24.44 -58.90
N LYS A 222 -2.07 24.56 -58.18
CA LYS A 222 -3.37 24.55 -58.83
C LYS A 222 -3.24 25.55 -59.98
N PRO A 223 -3.31 25.12 -61.25
CA PRO A 223 -3.19 26.07 -62.34
C PRO A 223 -4.32 27.09 -62.14
N ALA A 224 -3.95 28.37 -62.06
CA ALA A 224 -4.90 29.44 -61.81
C ALA A 224 -6.05 29.44 -62.84
N PHE A 225 -5.79 28.87 -64.03
CA PHE A 225 -6.77 28.65 -65.08
C PHE A 225 -6.59 27.30 -65.78
N PHE A 226 -7.69 26.64 -66.10
CA PHE A 226 -7.78 25.42 -66.90
C PHE A 226 -8.18 25.76 -68.34
N THR A 227 -7.72 24.98 -69.31
CA THR A 227 -8.20 25.08 -70.70
C THR A 227 -9.47 24.25 -70.91
N ARG A 228 -10.19 24.53 -72.01
CA ARG A 228 -11.43 23.82 -72.35
C ARG A 228 -11.19 22.31 -72.53
N GLU A 229 -10.08 21.94 -73.14
CA GLU A 229 -9.67 20.56 -73.39
C GLU A 229 -9.32 19.84 -72.09
N GLN A 230 -8.67 20.53 -71.15
CA GLN A 230 -8.32 19.98 -69.84
C GLN A 230 -9.56 19.69 -69.01
N VAL A 231 -10.51 20.62 -68.93
CA VAL A 231 -11.76 20.42 -68.18
C VAL A 231 -12.60 19.29 -68.78
N LYS A 232 -12.58 19.10 -70.11
CA LYS A 232 -13.29 18.01 -70.78
C LYS A 232 -12.70 16.62 -70.46
N GLY A 233 -11.41 16.55 -70.12
CA GLY A 233 -10.73 15.31 -69.76
C GLY A 233 -10.78 14.95 -68.26
N MET A 234 -11.33 15.83 -67.41
CA MET A 234 -11.35 15.64 -65.96
C MET A 234 -12.43 14.67 -65.48
N SER A 235 -12.11 13.88 -64.46
CA SER A 235 -13.10 13.08 -63.76
C SER A 235 -14.04 13.95 -62.92
N GLN A 236 -15.22 13.42 -62.56
CA GLN A 236 -16.19 14.14 -61.74
C GLN A 236 -15.62 14.57 -60.38
N SER A 237 -14.75 13.76 -59.78
CA SER A 237 -14.10 14.07 -58.51
C SER A 237 -13.11 15.24 -58.65
N GLU A 238 -12.35 15.28 -59.75
CA GLU A 238 -11.40 16.36 -60.03
C GLU A 238 -12.11 17.66 -60.38
N THR A 239 -13.21 17.60 -61.12
CA THR A 239 -14.05 18.77 -61.43
C THR A 239 -14.65 19.38 -60.17
N ASN A 240 -15.12 18.56 -59.23
CA ASN A 240 -15.65 19.04 -57.96
C ASN A 240 -14.57 19.68 -57.07
N LYS A 241 -13.37 19.08 -57.03
CA LYS A 241 -12.24 19.61 -56.24
C LYS A 241 -11.69 20.93 -56.80
N ASN A 242 -11.83 21.15 -58.10
CA ASN A 242 -11.27 22.31 -58.81
C ASN A 242 -12.35 23.28 -59.32
N TRP A 243 -13.58 23.16 -58.82
CA TRP A 243 -14.77 23.84 -59.33
C TRP A 243 -14.60 25.36 -59.47
N ASP A 244 -14.10 26.03 -58.43
CA ASP A 244 -13.96 27.49 -58.43
C ASP A 244 -12.97 28.00 -59.48
N ALA A 245 -11.86 27.27 -59.66
CA ALA A 245 -10.84 27.60 -60.67
C ALA A 245 -11.35 27.30 -62.10
N ILE A 246 -12.13 26.23 -62.28
CA ILE A 246 -12.80 25.92 -63.56
C ILE A 246 -13.80 27.02 -63.92
N GLN A 247 -14.62 27.49 -62.98
CA GLN A 247 -15.58 28.58 -63.19
C GLN A 247 -14.87 29.90 -63.54
N ALA A 248 -13.75 30.20 -62.88
CA ALA A 248 -12.93 31.38 -63.22
C ALA A 248 -12.31 31.27 -64.62
N SER A 249 -11.94 30.06 -65.05
CA SER A 249 -11.39 29.77 -66.38
C SER A 249 -12.41 29.90 -67.49
N MET A 250 -13.63 29.42 -67.28
CA MET A 250 -14.72 29.52 -68.25
C MET A 250 -15.03 30.96 -68.67
N LYS A 251 -14.83 31.94 -67.76
CA LYS A 251 -15.03 33.36 -68.05
C LYS A 251 -13.98 33.95 -68.99
N GLN A 252 -12.84 33.28 -69.16
CA GLN A 252 -11.72 33.71 -70.02
C GLN A 252 -11.69 32.95 -71.35
N TRP A 253 -12.58 31.98 -71.54
CA TRP A 253 -12.73 31.26 -72.81
C TRP A 253 -13.66 32.04 -73.74
N THR A 254 -13.13 33.11 -74.34
CA THR A 254 -13.75 33.80 -75.49
C THR A 254 -13.31 33.19 -76.80
#